data_AF-A0A8E0S012-F1
#
_entry.id   AF-A0A8E0S012-F1
#
_cell.length_a   1.000
_cell.length_b   1.000
_cell.length_c   1.000
_cell.angle_alpha   90.00
_cell.angle_beta   90.00
_cell.angle_gamma   90.00
#
_symmetry.space_group_name_H-M   'P 1'
#
loop_
_entity.id
_entity.type
_entity.pdbx_description
1 polymer ?
#
loop_
_entity_poly.entity_id
_entity_poly.type
_entity_poly.pdbx_seq_one_letter_code
_entity_poly.pdbx_strand_id
1 'polypeptide(L)'
;MSQQLFTPSECLALLAVLGDACREVDLLVNIGKQNFPEQEALGSHCPLANTDTLLTELNKIFFQTLLRYEKARKEDYLELPDGTFRKLNDEESIHVKYLEIVSRVATTLKALLLEIDETGTITALEKYCYQEQAELEKLETFVNSAAEKEHLLAHLQEDVQRLQREIQSETLEYTNTIGNLKHEFQELREMAAMTVQYKSKEYATKLQQEIGRQNAEMKELIAKVENTKATIAQITRVAEETNCWLFTCIANRSNLAEFIPTNEHRTNLAQKVKEINAKLEEKKALHAQLVKQYNECDAVCMADERTKEGARLREEYAKKFILSVVQIQSWWRAIIEMRGIRTRRRKKGKKGGKKKKG
;
A
#
# COMPACT_ATOMS: atom_id res chain seq x y z
N MET A 1 -77.42 -4.53 66.28
CA MET A 1 -78.32 -3.39 66.55
C MET A 1 -77.85 -2.24 65.69
N SER A 2 -78.54 -2.02 64.58
CA SER A 2 -78.22 -1.05 63.53
C SER A 2 -78.46 0.36 64.05
N GLN A 3 -77.38 1.10 64.30
CA GLN A 3 -77.44 2.53 64.56
C GLN A 3 -77.89 3.21 63.26
N GLN A 4 -79.12 3.70 63.22
CA GLN A 4 -79.55 4.64 62.19
C GLN A 4 -78.69 5.90 62.35
N LEU A 5 -77.74 6.08 61.42
CA LEU A 5 -76.75 7.17 61.43
C LEU A 5 -77.36 8.56 61.19
N PHE A 6 -78.63 8.63 60.80
CA PHE A 6 -79.35 9.87 60.57
C PHE A 6 -80.80 9.75 61.02
N THR A 7 -81.31 10.77 61.69
CA THR A 7 -82.73 10.90 62.01
C THR A 7 -83.54 11.10 60.72
N PRO A 8 -84.83 10.68 60.66
CA PRO A 8 -85.66 10.86 59.46
C PRO A 8 -85.72 12.31 58.96
N SER A 9 -85.61 13.27 59.88
CA SER A 9 -85.49 14.71 59.59
C SER A 9 -84.16 15.10 58.94
N GLU A 10 -83.05 14.48 59.32
CA GLU A 10 -81.73 14.71 58.69
C GLU A 10 -81.66 14.08 57.31
N CYS A 11 -82.27 12.90 57.12
CA CYS A 11 -82.42 12.29 55.80
C CYS A 11 -83.26 13.17 54.86
N LEU A 12 -84.35 13.76 55.35
CA LEU A 12 -85.18 14.71 54.59
C LEU A 12 -84.45 16.02 54.27
N ALA A 13 -83.63 16.53 55.21
CA ALA A 13 -82.82 17.71 54.97
C ALA A 13 -81.69 17.45 53.96
N LEU A 14 -81.03 16.29 54.05
CA LEU A 14 -80.04 15.85 53.05
C LEU A 14 -80.68 15.59 51.69
N LEU A 15 -81.88 14.99 51.64
CA LEU A 15 -82.66 14.82 50.40
C LEU A 15 -83.03 16.16 49.77
N ALA A 16 -83.40 17.16 50.56
CA ALA A 16 -83.72 18.50 50.07
C ALA A 16 -82.47 19.21 49.52
N VAL A 17 -81.35 19.18 50.26
CA VAL A 17 -80.09 19.82 49.85
C VAL A 17 -79.48 19.13 48.63
N LEU A 18 -79.48 17.80 48.59
CA LEU A 18 -79.00 17.03 47.45
C LEU A 18 -79.97 17.11 46.26
N GLY A 19 -81.27 17.23 46.52
CA GLY A 19 -82.30 17.45 45.50
C GLY A 19 -82.24 18.85 44.87
N ASP A 20 -81.82 19.86 45.62
CA ASP A 20 -81.54 21.20 45.10
C ASP A 20 -80.21 21.23 44.35
N ALA A 21 -79.16 20.57 44.86
CA ALA A 21 -77.89 20.42 44.16
C ALA A 21 -78.03 19.66 42.82
N CYS A 22 -78.84 18.60 42.78
CA CYS A 22 -79.14 17.88 41.54
C CYS A 22 -79.90 18.75 40.53
N ARG A 23 -80.82 19.60 41.01
CA ARG A 23 -81.58 20.53 40.15
C ARG A 23 -80.70 21.66 39.59
N GLU A 24 -79.74 22.16 40.37
CA GLU A 24 -78.76 23.13 39.87
C GLU A 24 -77.82 22.51 38.82
N VAL A 25 -77.42 21.25 38.99
CA VAL A 25 -76.62 20.52 38.00
C VAL A 25 -77.44 20.19 36.73
N ASP A 26 -78.73 19.84 36.86
CA ASP A 26 -79.62 19.66 35.71
C ASP A 26 -79.83 20.97 34.93
N LEU A 27 -79.88 22.12 35.60
CA LEU A 27 -79.92 23.43 34.95
C LEU A 27 -78.63 23.69 34.16
N LEU A 28 -77.46 23.34 34.70
CA LEU A 28 -76.17 23.47 33.98
C LEU A 28 -76.07 22.51 32.78
N VAL A 29 -76.58 21.28 32.90
CA VAL A 29 -76.64 20.31 31.79
C VAL A 29 -77.63 20.75 30.71
N ASN A 30 -78.76 21.35 31.09
CA ASN A 30 -79.74 21.86 30.13
C ASN A 30 -79.27 23.13 29.40
N ILE A 31 -78.45 23.96 30.05
CA ILE A 31 -77.77 25.10 29.39
C ILE A 31 -76.72 24.59 28.38
N GLY A 32 -76.04 23.47 28.67
CA GLY A 32 -75.09 22.85 27.75
C GLY A 32 -75.71 22.12 26.54
N LYS A 33 -76.97 21.68 26.63
CA LYS A 33 -77.65 20.89 25.59
C LYS A 33 -78.40 21.72 24.53
N GLN A 34 -78.49 23.04 24.65
CA GLN A 34 -79.25 23.88 23.71
C GLN A 34 -78.47 24.42 22.50
N ASN A 35 -77.20 24.05 22.28
CA ASN A 35 -76.40 24.64 21.19
C ASN A 35 -75.92 23.71 20.06
N PHE A 36 -76.23 22.41 20.05
CA PHE A 36 -75.89 21.56 18.88
C PHE A 36 -76.91 20.44 18.65
N PRO A 37 -77.55 20.36 17.47
CA PRO A 37 -78.25 19.15 17.06
C PRO A 37 -77.25 18.17 16.43
N GLU A 38 -77.18 16.96 17.00
CA GLU A 38 -76.59 15.78 16.34
C GLU A 38 -77.44 15.37 15.13
N GLN A 39 -76.80 15.06 14.01
CA GLN A 39 -77.44 14.41 12.87
C GLN A 39 -76.66 13.16 12.47
N GLU A 40 -77.38 12.03 12.50
CA GLU A 40 -76.92 10.68 12.21
C GLU A 40 -76.86 10.36 10.69
N ALA A 41 -75.82 9.61 10.34
CA ALA A 41 -75.79 8.38 9.51
C ALA A 41 -75.78 8.37 7.95
N LEU A 42 -74.96 7.40 7.47
CA LEU A 42 -74.93 6.66 6.19
C LEU A 42 -74.42 7.42 4.94
N GLY A 43 -73.59 6.89 4.03
CA GLY A 43 -73.00 5.56 3.79
C GLY A 43 -72.66 5.40 2.29
N SER A 44 -71.60 4.64 1.97
CA SER A 44 -71.39 3.84 0.74
C SER A 44 -70.82 4.43 -0.59
N HIS A 45 -69.59 3.97 -0.90
CA HIS A 45 -68.98 3.44 -2.15
C HIS A 45 -69.01 4.17 -3.54
N CYS A 46 -67.77 4.52 -4.00
CA CYS A 46 -67.03 4.26 -5.28
C CYS A 46 -67.74 4.22 -6.67
N PRO A 47 -67.04 4.39 -7.85
CA PRO A 47 -65.59 4.59 -8.09
C PRO A 47 -65.18 5.60 -9.23
N LEU A 48 -63.85 5.82 -9.33
CA LEU A 48 -63.01 6.06 -10.54
C LEU A 48 -63.38 7.16 -11.56
N ALA A 49 -62.58 8.24 -11.59
CA ALA A 49 -61.48 8.45 -12.56
C ALA A 49 -61.25 9.95 -12.91
N ASN A 50 -60.02 10.41 -12.65
CA ASN A 50 -59.28 11.48 -13.33
C ASN A 50 -59.84 12.92 -13.31
N THR A 51 -59.59 13.65 -12.20
CA THR A 51 -59.31 15.10 -12.22
C THR A 51 -58.35 15.45 -11.06
N ASP A 52 -57.07 15.14 -11.27
CA ASP A 52 -56.07 14.85 -10.22
C ASP A 52 -55.30 16.05 -9.62
N THR A 53 -55.87 17.26 -9.66
CA THR A 53 -55.27 18.45 -9.01
C THR A 53 -56.18 19.12 -8.00
N LEU A 54 -57.49 19.22 -8.30
CA LEU A 54 -58.47 19.74 -7.35
C LEU A 54 -58.82 18.71 -6.29
N LEU A 55 -58.92 17.42 -6.68
CA LEU A 55 -59.19 16.33 -5.75
C LEU A 55 -57.98 16.02 -4.86
N THR A 56 -56.75 16.21 -5.33
CA THR A 56 -55.53 16.06 -4.51
C THR A 56 -55.40 17.20 -3.51
N GLU A 57 -55.70 18.45 -3.89
CA GLU A 57 -55.77 19.56 -2.92
C GLU A 57 -56.95 19.39 -1.95
N LEU A 58 -58.12 18.93 -2.40
CA LEU A 58 -59.27 18.69 -1.52
C LEU A 58 -59.05 17.48 -0.60
N ASN A 59 -58.39 16.42 -1.07
CA ASN A 59 -57.93 15.31 -0.23
C ASN A 59 -56.83 15.75 0.72
N LYS A 60 -55.91 16.63 0.31
CA LYS A 60 -54.89 17.18 1.20
C LYS A 60 -55.49 18.08 2.27
N ILE A 61 -56.49 18.90 1.93
CA ILE A 61 -57.28 19.69 2.88
C ILE A 61 -58.10 18.76 3.77
N PHE A 62 -58.71 17.71 3.23
CA PHE A 62 -59.49 16.73 4.00
C PHE A 62 -58.58 15.95 4.95
N PHE A 63 -57.46 15.39 4.49
CA PHE A 63 -56.47 14.71 5.33
C PHE A 63 -55.81 15.66 6.31
N GLN A 64 -55.53 16.93 5.97
CA GLN A 64 -55.05 17.92 6.93
C GLN A 64 -56.11 18.27 7.95
N THR A 65 -57.38 18.37 7.57
CA THR A 65 -58.50 18.61 8.47
C THR A 65 -58.72 17.40 9.37
N LEU A 66 -58.59 16.18 8.85
CA LEU A 66 -58.73 14.93 9.58
C LEU A 66 -57.52 14.68 10.50
N LEU A 67 -56.30 15.03 10.08
CA LEU A 67 -55.11 15.10 10.95
C LEU A 67 -55.28 16.18 12.01
N ARG A 68 -55.85 17.35 11.69
CA ARG A 68 -56.17 18.39 12.68
C ARG A 68 -57.24 17.90 13.66
N TYR A 69 -58.25 17.18 13.20
CA TYR A 69 -59.31 16.61 14.03
C TYR A 69 -58.77 15.47 14.91
N GLU A 70 -57.92 14.60 14.37
CA GLU A 70 -57.29 13.52 15.12
C GLU A 70 -56.28 14.06 16.14
N LYS A 71 -55.53 15.10 15.77
CA LYS A 71 -54.64 15.82 16.67
C LYS A 71 -55.42 16.62 17.72
N ALA A 72 -56.59 17.15 17.38
CA ALA A 72 -57.50 17.82 18.31
C ALA A 72 -58.27 16.86 19.22
N ARG A 73 -58.34 15.57 18.86
CA ARG A 73 -58.92 14.51 19.67
C ARG A 73 -57.90 13.87 20.62
N LYS A 74 -56.61 13.92 20.28
CA LYS A 74 -55.49 13.39 21.08
C LYS A 74 -54.83 14.43 21.98
N GLU A 75 -54.91 15.71 21.62
CA GLU A 75 -54.47 16.85 22.43
C GLU A 75 -55.72 17.65 22.82
N ASP A 76 -55.80 18.19 24.04
CA ASP A 76 -57.01 18.85 24.53
C ASP A 76 -57.20 20.22 23.82
N TYR A 77 -58.15 20.34 22.89
CA TYR A 77 -58.54 21.61 22.26
C TYR A 77 -59.99 21.98 22.63
N LEU A 78 -60.26 23.27 22.75
CA LEU A 78 -61.60 23.83 22.97
C LEU A 78 -62.07 24.51 21.69
N GLU A 79 -63.25 24.12 21.20
CA GLU A 79 -63.87 24.71 20.01
C GLU A 79 -64.44 26.08 20.38
N LEU A 80 -63.93 27.12 19.73
CA LEU A 80 -64.41 28.48 19.90
C LEU A 80 -65.68 28.72 19.06
N PRO A 81 -66.53 29.69 19.42
CA PRO A 81 -67.78 29.98 18.71
C PRO A 81 -67.62 30.38 17.23
N ASP A 82 -66.40 30.69 16.80
CA ASP A 82 -66.02 31.01 15.43
C ASP A 82 -65.60 29.77 14.59
N GLY A 83 -65.68 28.57 15.19
CA GLY A 83 -65.28 27.31 14.56
C GLY A 83 -63.77 27.06 14.54
N THR A 84 -62.99 27.87 15.27
CA THR A 84 -61.55 27.66 15.44
C THR A 84 -61.24 26.90 16.73
N PHE A 85 -60.20 26.07 16.71
CA PHE A 85 -59.78 25.28 17.86
C PHE A 85 -58.61 25.95 18.57
N ARG A 86 -58.79 26.28 19.85
CA ARG A 86 -57.69 26.75 20.71
C ARG A 86 -57.16 25.58 21.52
N LYS A 87 -55.83 25.41 21.53
CA LYS A 87 -55.18 24.44 22.42
C LYS A 87 -55.43 24.87 23.87
N LEU A 88 -55.99 23.98 24.68
CA LEU A 88 -56.15 24.22 26.10
C LEU A 88 -54.77 24.43 26.71
N ASN A 89 -54.65 25.44 27.58
CA ASN A 89 -53.46 25.53 28.42
C ASN A 89 -53.42 24.32 29.37
N ASP A 90 -52.24 23.97 29.87
CA ASP A 90 -52.07 22.80 30.76
C ASP A 90 -53.05 22.81 31.94
N GLU A 91 -53.31 23.98 32.54
CA GLU A 91 -54.28 24.16 33.62
C GLU A 91 -55.74 23.92 33.19
N GLU A 92 -56.12 24.37 32.00
CA GLU A 92 -57.48 24.19 31.45
C GLU A 92 -57.72 22.74 31.03
N SER A 93 -56.70 22.07 30.45
CA SER A 93 -56.70 20.63 30.14
C SER A 93 -56.88 19.78 31.40
N ILE A 94 -56.13 20.09 32.46
CA ILE A 94 -56.26 19.42 33.76
C ILE A 94 -57.68 19.60 34.30
N HIS A 95 -58.26 20.79 34.16
CA HIS A 95 -59.60 21.07 34.66
C HIS A 95 -60.70 20.31 33.90
N VAL A 96 -60.60 20.19 32.58
CA VAL A 96 -61.52 19.39 31.75
C VAL A 96 -61.45 17.90 32.12
N LYS A 97 -60.24 17.35 32.25
CA LYS A 97 -60.03 15.96 32.69
C LYS A 97 -60.57 15.72 34.10
N TYR A 98 -60.37 16.68 35.01
CA TYR A 98 -60.93 16.63 36.36
C TYR A 98 -62.47 16.60 36.33
N LEU A 99 -63.10 17.46 35.53
CA LEU A 99 -64.56 17.48 35.39
C LEU A 99 -65.11 16.18 34.79
N GLU A 100 -64.40 15.57 33.84
CA GLU A 100 -64.77 14.28 33.26
C GLU A 100 -64.68 13.14 34.29
N ILE A 101 -63.62 13.12 35.11
CA ILE A 101 -63.47 12.18 36.24
C ILE A 101 -64.60 12.38 37.25
N VAL A 102 -64.89 13.62 37.63
CA VAL A 102 -65.98 13.94 38.58
C VAL A 102 -67.34 13.50 38.02
N SER A 103 -67.59 13.69 36.72
CA SER A 103 -68.81 13.22 36.05
C SER A 103 -68.93 11.69 36.05
N ARG A 104 -67.82 10.97 35.81
CA ARG A 104 -67.78 9.50 35.88
C ARG A 104 -67.99 8.98 37.31
N VAL A 105 -67.40 9.63 38.30
CA VAL A 105 -67.62 9.29 39.73
C VAL A 105 -69.07 9.57 40.13
N ALA A 106 -69.64 10.69 39.71
CA ALA A 106 -71.03 11.03 40.00
C ALA A 106 -72.02 10.02 39.38
N THR A 107 -71.77 9.57 38.14
CA THR A 107 -72.62 8.57 37.46
C THR A 107 -72.51 7.18 38.08
N THR A 108 -71.31 6.74 38.50
CA THR A 108 -71.13 5.48 39.23
C THR A 108 -71.79 5.53 40.62
N LEU A 109 -71.64 6.63 41.37
CA LEU A 109 -72.32 6.81 42.65
C LEU A 109 -73.85 6.82 42.51
N LYS A 110 -74.39 7.42 41.45
CA LYS A 110 -75.83 7.36 41.13
C LYS A 110 -76.30 5.93 40.84
N ALA A 111 -75.53 5.16 40.05
CA ALA A 111 -75.85 3.77 39.77
C ALA A 111 -75.78 2.89 41.02
N LEU A 112 -74.84 3.18 41.93
CA LEU A 112 -74.65 2.47 43.20
C LEU A 112 -75.78 2.78 44.19
N LEU A 113 -76.24 4.03 44.25
CA LEU A 113 -77.44 4.42 45.00
C LEU A 113 -78.68 3.65 44.54
N LEU A 114 -78.91 3.58 43.23
CA LEU A 114 -80.01 2.82 42.65
C LEU A 114 -79.89 1.31 42.93
N GLU A 115 -78.69 0.74 42.81
CA GLU A 115 -78.45 -0.68 43.10
C GLU A 115 -78.64 -1.03 44.59
N ILE A 116 -78.20 -0.15 45.50
CA ILE A 116 -78.43 -0.32 46.94
C ILE A 116 -79.93 -0.26 47.27
N ASP A 117 -80.66 0.66 46.64
CA ASP A 117 -82.10 0.82 46.84
C ASP A 117 -82.92 -0.37 46.29
N GLU A 118 -82.48 -0.99 45.19
CA GLU A 118 -83.21 -2.07 44.51
C GLU A 118 -82.82 -3.50 44.96
N THR A 119 -81.53 -3.79 45.13
CA THR A 119 -81.03 -5.16 45.38
C THR A 119 -80.16 -5.30 46.63
N GLY A 120 -79.73 -4.18 47.24
CA GLY A 120 -78.87 -4.18 48.43
C GLY A 120 -77.44 -4.68 48.17
N THR A 121 -76.98 -4.64 46.91
CA THR A 121 -75.67 -5.12 46.46
C THR A 121 -74.77 -3.97 45.98
N ILE A 122 -73.48 -4.24 45.77
CA ILE A 122 -72.45 -3.24 45.39
C ILE A 122 -71.72 -3.66 44.09
N THR A 123 -72.39 -4.42 43.21
CA THR A 123 -71.78 -5.02 42.02
C THR A 123 -71.36 -3.99 40.97
N ALA A 124 -72.02 -2.82 40.90
CA ALA A 124 -71.63 -1.72 40.02
C ALA A 124 -70.26 -1.14 40.37
N LEU A 125 -69.93 -1.05 41.67
CA LEU A 125 -68.61 -0.60 42.12
C LEU A 125 -67.54 -1.66 41.86
N GLU A 126 -67.84 -2.93 42.13
CA GLU A 126 -66.92 -4.04 41.84
C GLU A 126 -66.58 -4.09 40.35
N LYS A 127 -67.59 -4.00 39.48
CA LYS A 127 -67.39 -3.94 38.02
C LYS A 127 -66.56 -2.73 37.60
N TYR A 128 -66.77 -1.57 38.21
CA TYR A 128 -65.96 -0.37 37.97
C TYR A 128 -64.51 -0.58 38.39
N CYS A 129 -64.26 -1.12 39.59
CA CYS A 129 -62.91 -1.45 40.06
C CYS A 129 -62.22 -2.47 39.14
N TYR A 130 -62.92 -3.50 38.66
CA TYR A 130 -62.36 -4.44 37.69
C TYR A 130 -62.05 -3.80 36.33
N GLN A 131 -62.89 -2.88 35.87
CA GLN A 131 -62.63 -2.13 34.63
C GLN A 131 -61.40 -1.22 34.78
N GLU A 132 -61.29 -0.45 35.86
CA GLU A 132 -60.11 0.38 36.13
C GLU A 132 -58.85 -0.46 36.31
N GLN A 133 -58.92 -1.61 37.00
CA GLN A 133 -57.81 -2.54 37.12
C GLN A 133 -57.37 -3.08 35.75
N ALA A 134 -58.31 -3.43 34.86
CA ALA A 134 -58.00 -3.89 33.52
C ALA A 134 -57.38 -2.78 32.63
N GLU A 135 -57.82 -1.53 32.78
CA GLU A 135 -57.18 -0.39 32.10
C GLU A 135 -55.77 -0.11 32.64
N LEU A 136 -55.55 -0.28 33.94
CA LEU A 136 -54.20 -0.19 34.55
C LEU A 136 -53.28 -1.30 34.03
N GLU A 137 -53.75 -2.55 33.92
CA GLU A 137 -52.97 -3.66 33.35
C GLU A 137 -52.63 -3.42 31.87
N LYS A 138 -53.56 -2.88 31.09
CA LYS A 138 -53.28 -2.45 29.70
C LYS A 138 -52.21 -1.36 29.65
N LEU A 139 -52.27 -0.38 30.56
CA LEU A 139 -51.27 0.67 30.62
C LEU A 139 -49.90 0.12 31.03
N GLU A 140 -49.85 -0.80 31.98
CA GLU A 140 -48.62 -1.48 32.41
C GLU A 140 -47.98 -2.25 31.25
N THR A 141 -48.76 -3.05 30.52
CA THR A 141 -48.25 -3.76 29.33
C THR A 141 -47.74 -2.82 28.24
N PHE A 142 -48.40 -1.68 28.04
CA PHE A 142 -47.95 -0.65 27.10
C PHE A 142 -46.64 0.01 27.56
N VAL A 143 -46.51 0.37 28.84
CA VAL A 143 -45.29 0.96 29.41
C VAL A 143 -44.12 -0.03 29.31
N ASN A 144 -44.34 -1.30 29.64
CA ASN A 144 -43.31 -2.33 29.51
C ASN A 144 -42.88 -2.52 28.05
N SER A 145 -43.83 -2.57 27.10
CA SER A 145 -43.50 -2.64 25.67
C SER A 145 -42.76 -1.40 25.17
N ALA A 146 -43.09 -0.21 25.68
CA ALA A 146 -42.39 1.02 25.34
C ALA A 146 -40.95 1.00 25.87
N ALA A 147 -40.73 0.56 27.11
CA ALA A 147 -39.41 0.43 27.71
C ALA A 147 -38.53 -0.60 26.97
N GLU A 148 -39.09 -1.75 26.57
CA GLU A 148 -38.38 -2.73 25.75
C GLU A 148 -37.95 -2.16 24.38
N LYS A 149 -38.85 -1.41 23.74
CA LYS A 149 -38.54 -0.74 22.45
C LYS A 149 -37.48 0.34 22.62
N GLU A 150 -37.49 1.09 23.72
CA GLU A 150 -36.47 2.08 24.04
C GLU A 150 -35.10 1.42 24.23
N HIS A 151 -35.06 0.30 24.95
CA HIS A 151 -33.83 -0.50 25.10
C HIS A 151 -33.32 -1.04 23.77
N LEU A 152 -34.20 -1.57 22.91
CA LEU A 152 -33.83 -2.03 21.58
C LEU A 152 -33.31 -0.89 20.71
N LEU A 153 -33.94 0.29 20.79
CA LEU A 153 -33.51 1.48 20.06
C LEU A 153 -32.12 1.92 20.50
N ALA A 154 -31.83 1.93 21.81
CA ALA A 154 -30.51 2.22 22.34
C ALA A 154 -29.44 1.22 21.82
N HIS A 155 -29.75 -0.07 21.84
CA HIS A 155 -28.84 -1.10 21.30
C HIS A 155 -28.59 -0.91 19.80
N LEU A 156 -29.63 -0.65 19.01
CA LEU A 156 -29.48 -0.40 17.58
C LEU A 156 -28.66 0.87 17.30
N GLN A 157 -28.78 1.91 18.13
CA GLN A 157 -27.94 3.11 18.03
C GLN A 157 -26.46 2.79 18.32
N GLU A 158 -26.17 1.98 19.33
CA GLU A 158 -24.80 1.52 19.61
C GLU A 158 -24.22 0.71 18.45
N ASP A 159 -25.01 -0.21 17.88
CA ASP A 159 -24.61 -1.01 16.72
C ASP A 159 -24.31 -0.13 15.50
N VAL A 160 -25.14 0.89 15.23
CA VAL A 160 -24.90 1.87 14.15
C VAL A 160 -23.60 2.64 14.40
N GLN A 161 -23.35 3.10 15.62
CA GLN A 161 -22.11 3.81 15.96
C GLN A 161 -20.88 2.90 15.88
N ARG A 162 -21.01 1.61 16.20
CA ARG A 162 -19.94 0.62 16.04
C ARG A 162 -19.63 0.41 14.56
N LEU A 163 -20.65 0.14 13.74
CA LEU A 163 -20.49 -0.03 12.29
C LEU A 163 -19.90 1.21 11.62
N GLN A 164 -20.29 2.42 12.03
CA GLN A 164 -19.70 3.66 11.51
C GLN A 164 -18.20 3.75 11.80
N ARG A 165 -17.76 3.36 13.01
CA ARG A 165 -16.33 3.34 13.38
C ARG A 165 -15.56 2.28 12.59
N GLU A 166 -16.13 1.10 12.40
CA GLU A 166 -15.53 0.02 11.59
C GLU A 166 -15.35 0.48 10.13
N ILE A 167 -16.38 1.04 9.51
CA ILE A 167 -16.31 1.57 8.14
C ILE A 167 -15.22 2.65 8.02
N GLN A 168 -15.12 3.56 8.99
CA GLN A 168 -14.08 4.59 8.98
C GLN A 168 -12.68 4.00 9.09
N SER A 169 -12.49 3.00 9.97
CA SER A 169 -11.23 2.29 10.14
C SER A 169 -10.81 1.58 8.86
N GLU A 170 -11.72 0.78 8.27
CA GLU A 170 -11.47 0.06 7.03
C GLU A 170 -11.18 1.02 5.87
N THR A 171 -11.93 2.12 5.77
CA THR A 171 -11.70 3.14 4.72
C THR A 171 -10.29 3.73 4.83
N LEU A 172 -9.84 4.03 6.05
CA LEU A 172 -8.48 4.52 6.29
C LEU A 172 -7.43 3.48 5.90
N GLU A 173 -7.61 2.23 6.30
CA GLU A 173 -6.71 1.12 5.98
C GLU A 173 -6.60 0.88 4.47
N TYR A 174 -7.73 0.84 3.76
CA TYR A 174 -7.74 0.70 2.31
C TYR A 174 -7.09 1.90 1.61
N THR A 175 -7.35 3.12 2.09
CA THR A 175 -6.74 4.33 1.53
C THR A 175 -5.22 4.31 1.69
N ASN A 176 -4.72 3.92 2.87
CA ASN A 176 -3.29 3.76 3.13
C ASN A 176 -2.68 2.67 2.26
N THR A 177 -3.36 1.52 2.12
CA THR A 177 -2.90 0.41 1.28
C THR A 177 -2.81 0.82 -0.19
N ILE A 178 -3.82 1.54 -0.71
CA ILE A 178 -3.78 2.10 -2.07
C ILE A 178 -2.63 3.09 -2.23
N GLY A 179 -2.36 3.93 -1.23
CA GLY A 179 -1.21 4.85 -1.22
C GLY A 179 0.11 4.10 -1.34
N ASN A 180 0.32 3.08 -0.50
CA ASN A 180 1.52 2.25 -0.50
C ASN A 180 1.71 1.53 -1.84
N LEU A 181 0.65 0.89 -2.36
CA LEU A 181 0.69 0.21 -3.66
C LEU A 181 1.02 1.16 -4.81
N LYS A 182 0.55 2.41 -4.78
CA LYS A 182 0.92 3.43 -5.78
C LYS A 182 2.41 3.77 -5.71
N HIS A 183 2.97 3.90 -4.51
CA HIS A 183 4.40 4.14 -4.33
C HIS A 183 5.24 2.96 -4.82
N GLU A 184 4.90 1.74 -4.41
CA GLU A 184 5.60 0.53 -4.87
C GLU A 184 5.54 0.37 -6.39
N PHE A 185 4.39 0.67 -7.01
CA PHE A 185 4.24 0.63 -8.45
C PHE A 185 5.13 1.67 -9.17
N GLN A 186 5.23 2.87 -8.60
CA GLN A 186 6.12 3.90 -9.14
C GLN A 186 7.58 3.48 -9.05
N GLU A 187 8.02 2.96 -7.91
CA GLU A 187 9.38 2.45 -7.72
C GLU A 187 9.72 1.32 -8.71
N LEU A 188 8.81 0.34 -8.88
CA LEU A 188 8.96 -0.74 -9.84
C LEU A 188 9.09 -0.21 -11.27
N ARG A 189 8.28 0.77 -11.64
CA ARG A 189 8.34 1.40 -12.97
C ARG A 189 9.68 2.10 -13.20
N GLU A 190 10.18 2.84 -12.22
CA GLU A 190 11.48 3.52 -12.30
C GLU A 190 12.64 2.52 -12.37
N MET A 191 12.61 1.45 -11.56
CA MET A 191 13.59 0.37 -11.61
C MET A 191 13.59 -0.35 -12.97
N ALA A 192 12.41 -0.62 -13.53
CA ALA A 192 12.29 -1.22 -14.86
C ALA A 192 12.87 -0.31 -15.95
N ALA A 193 12.56 0.99 -15.92
CA ALA A 193 13.11 1.97 -16.85
C ALA A 193 14.64 2.05 -16.77
N MET A 194 15.19 2.10 -15.55
CA MET A 194 16.63 2.09 -15.31
C MET A 194 17.29 0.81 -15.81
N THR A 195 16.66 -0.35 -15.59
CA THR A 195 17.16 -1.64 -16.05
C THR A 195 17.24 -1.70 -17.58
N VAL A 196 16.19 -1.23 -18.27
CA VAL A 196 16.17 -1.15 -19.73
C VAL A 196 17.28 -0.23 -20.25
N GLN A 197 17.44 0.96 -19.67
CA GLN A 197 18.49 1.89 -20.06
C GLN A 197 19.88 1.32 -19.83
N TYR A 198 20.11 0.70 -18.67
CA TYR A 198 21.38 0.08 -18.33
C TYR A 198 21.73 -1.04 -19.31
N LYS A 199 20.78 -1.95 -19.56
CA LYS A 199 20.99 -3.08 -20.49
C LYS A 199 21.22 -2.59 -21.91
N SER A 200 20.47 -1.61 -22.37
CA SER A 200 20.68 -0.99 -23.69
C SER A 200 22.10 -0.44 -23.82
N LYS A 201 22.58 0.32 -22.83
CA LYS A 201 23.94 0.87 -22.82
C LYS A 201 25.02 -0.22 -22.72
N GLU A 202 24.78 -1.26 -21.93
CA GLU A 202 25.66 -2.43 -21.80
C GLU A 202 25.85 -3.11 -23.18
N TYR A 203 24.76 -3.40 -23.88
CA TYR A 203 24.81 -4.01 -25.21
C TYR A 203 25.44 -3.09 -26.26
N ALA A 204 25.12 -1.79 -26.25
CA ALA A 204 25.74 -0.82 -27.14
C ALA A 204 27.27 -0.76 -26.94
N THR A 205 27.72 -0.79 -25.69
CA THR A 205 29.16 -0.78 -25.36
C THR A 205 29.83 -2.07 -25.81
N LYS A 206 29.21 -3.24 -25.56
CA LYS A 206 29.72 -4.54 -26.04
C LYS A 206 29.82 -4.59 -27.56
N LEU A 207 28.80 -4.09 -28.26
CA LEU A 207 28.82 -4.00 -29.72
C LEU A 207 29.96 -3.10 -30.21
N GLN A 208 30.13 -1.92 -29.61
CA GLN A 208 31.20 -1.00 -29.99
C GLN A 208 32.60 -1.60 -29.74
N GLN A 209 32.78 -2.33 -28.64
CA GLN A 209 34.03 -3.04 -28.34
C GLN A 209 34.31 -4.12 -29.37
N GLU A 210 33.30 -4.90 -29.76
CA GLU A 210 33.46 -5.98 -30.74
C GLU A 210 33.74 -5.44 -32.14
N ILE A 211 33.05 -4.37 -32.56
CA ILE A 211 33.36 -3.64 -33.80
C ILE A 211 34.80 -3.10 -33.76
N GLY A 212 35.23 -2.54 -32.63
CA GLY A 212 36.61 -2.09 -32.43
C GLY A 212 37.63 -3.21 -32.59
N ARG A 213 37.36 -4.37 -31.98
CA ARG A 213 38.21 -5.57 -32.06
C ARG A 213 38.33 -6.07 -33.50
N GLN A 214 37.19 -6.24 -34.18
CA GLN A 214 37.15 -6.73 -35.58
C GLN A 214 37.86 -5.77 -36.53
N ASN A 215 37.69 -4.46 -36.35
CA ASN A 215 38.40 -3.45 -37.15
C ASN A 215 39.92 -3.49 -36.92
N ALA A 216 40.38 -3.71 -35.70
CA ALA A 216 41.80 -3.87 -35.40
C ALA A 216 42.38 -5.12 -36.08
N GLU A 217 41.68 -6.25 -35.97
CA GLU A 217 42.03 -7.51 -36.61
C GLU A 217 42.08 -7.38 -38.15
N MET A 218 41.09 -6.71 -38.73
CA MET A 218 41.05 -6.42 -40.16
C MET A 218 42.25 -5.57 -40.61
N LYS A 219 42.60 -4.52 -39.85
CA LYS A 219 43.78 -3.69 -40.15
C LYS A 219 45.08 -4.49 -40.08
N GLU A 220 45.22 -5.38 -39.11
CA GLU A 220 46.38 -6.25 -38.98
C GLU A 220 46.49 -7.22 -40.17
N LEU A 221 45.37 -7.83 -40.58
CA LEU A 221 45.31 -8.69 -41.76
C LEU A 221 45.67 -7.94 -43.04
N ILE A 222 45.15 -6.72 -43.23
CA ILE A 222 45.51 -5.86 -44.36
C ILE A 222 47.01 -5.57 -44.36
N ALA A 223 47.59 -5.21 -43.21
CA ALA A 223 49.02 -4.96 -43.10
C ALA A 223 49.86 -6.21 -43.44
N LYS A 224 49.42 -7.40 -43.00
CA LYS A 224 50.06 -8.67 -43.36
C LYS A 224 49.99 -8.94 -44.87
N VAL A 225 48.84 -8.67 -45.51
CA VAL A 225 48.67 -8.81 -46.97
C VAL A 225 49.59 -7.86 -47.73
N GLU A 226 49.70 -6.60 -47.30
CA GLU A 226 50.61 -5.65 -47.95
C GLU A 226 52.08 -6.04 -47.76
N ASN A 227 52.46 -6.54 -46.58
CA ASN A 227 53.80 -7.05 -46.34
C ASN A 227 54.14 -8.29 -47.19
N THR A 228 53.21 -9.22 -47.35
CA THR A 228 53.43 -10.40 -48.21
C THR A 228 53.51 -10.00 -49.67
N LYS A 229 52.69 -9.06 -50.15
CA LYS A 229 52.83 -8.49 -51.51
C LYS A 229 54.20 -7.85 -51.72
N ALA A 230 54.69 -7.05 -50.77
CA ALA A 230 56.02 -6.44 -50.86
C ALA A 230 57.12 -7.50 -50.89
N THR A 231 56.98 -8.56 -50.08
CA THR A 231 57.92 -9.70 -50.06
C THR A 231 57.92 -10.45 -51.39
N ILE A 232 56.75 -10.71 -51.98
CA ILE A 232 56.63 -11.35 -53.30
C ILE A 232 57.32 -10.47 -54.36
N ALA A 233 57.02 -9.17 -54.40
CA ALA A 233 57.64 -8.25 -55.36
C ALA A 233 59.17 -8.23 -55.23
N GLN A 234 59.69 -8.24 -54.01
CA GLN A 234 61.13 -8.32 -53.77
C GLN A 234 61.73 -9.65 -54.23
N ILE A 235 61.08 -10.79 -53.94
CA ILE A 235 61.52 -12.11 -54.41
C ILE A 235 61.53 -12.16 -55.94
N THR A 236 60.48 -11.65 -56.59
CA THR A 236 60.40 -11.58 -58.06
C THR A 236 61.54 -10.75 -58.63
N ARG A 237 61.80 -9.57 -58.07
CA ARG A 237 62.92 -8.71 -58.50
C ARG A 237 64.28 -9.40 -58.33
N VAL A 238 64.54 -10.01 -57.17
CA VAL A 238 65.81 -10.72 -56.93
C VAL A 238 65.95 -11.92 -57.87
N ALA A 239 64.87 -12.63 -58.17
CA ALA A 239 64.87 -13.73 -59.13
C ALA A 239 65.21 -13.24 -60.56
N GLU A 240 64.63 -12.10 -60.99
CA GLU A 240 64.96 -11.46 -62.26
C GLU A 240 66.44 -11.04 -62.33
N GLU A 241 66.94 -10.34 -61.30
CA GLU A 241 68.35 -9.92 -61.21
C GLU A 241 69.29 -11.13 -61.23
N THR A 242 68.95 -12.20 -60.50
CA THR A 242 69.72 -13.46 -60.47
C THR A 242 69.72 -14.12 -61.85
N ASN A 243 68.57 -14.20 -62.51
CA ASN A 243 68.46 -14.77 -63.85
C ASN A 243 69.29 -13.96 -64.87
N CYS A 244 69.20 -12.63 -64.85
CA CYS A 244 70.02 -11.77 -65.71
C CYS A 244 71.52 -11.98 -65.47
N TRP A 245 71.94 -12.07 -64.20
CA TRP A 245 73.33 -12.36 -63.85
C TRP A 245 73.77 -13.74 -64.36
N LEU A 246 72.95 -14.78 -64.15
CA LEU A 246 73.22 -16.13 -64.64
C LEU A 246 73.34 -16.17 -66.16
N PHE A 247 72.42 -15.55 -66.89
CA PHE A 247 72.50 -15.47 -68.36
C PHE A 247 73.78 -14.76 -68.82
N THR A 248 74.16 -13.67 -68.15
CA THR A 248 75.41 -12.95 -68.44
C THR A 248 76.63 -13.82 -68.18
N CYS A 249 76.66 -14.55 -67.07
CA CYS A 249 77.74 -15.48 -66.74
C CYS A 249 77.81 -16.67 -67.72
N ILE A 250 76.67 -17.23 -68.11
CA ILE A 250 76.59 -18.30 -69.11
C ILE A 250 77.13 -17.81 -70.44
N ALA A 251 76.69 -16.63 -70.92
CA ALA A 251 77.19 -16.03 -72.15
C ALA A 251 78.71 -15.80 -72.10
N ASN A 252 79.22 -15.19 -71.02
CA ASN A 252 80.64 -14.96 -70.83
C ASN A 252 81.45 -16.26 -70.79
N ARG A 253 80.95 -17.30 -70.11
CA ARG A 253 81.61 -18.61 -70.07
C ARG A 253 81.56 -19.34 -71.41
N SER A 254 80.45 -19.25 -72.13
CA SER A 254 80.31 -19.80 -73.49
C SER A 254 81.36 -19.16 -74.40
N ASN A 255 81.47 -17.82 -74.37
CA ASN A 255 82.49 -17.08 -75.13
C ASN A 255 83.90 -17.52 -74.74
N LEU A 256 84.21 -17.61 -73.43
CA LEU A 256 85.54 -18.04 -72.96
C LEU A 256 85.86 -19.50 -73.32
N ALA A 257 84.88 -20.40 -73.32
CA ALA A 257 85.07 -21.80 -73.67
C ALA A 257 85.54 -21.97 -75.12
N GLU A 258 85.16 -21.08 -76.03
CA GLU A 258 85.66 -21.05 -77.41
C GLU A 258 87.18 -20.76 -77.49
N PHE A 259 87.77 -20.16 -76.45
CA PHE A 259 89.18 -19.75 -76.41
C PHE A 259 90.09 -20.67 -75.58
N ILE A 260 89.58 -21.74 -74.94
CA ILE A 260 90.39 -22.61 -74.10
C ILE A 260 90.95 -23.80 -74.92
N PRO A 261 92.28 -23.96 -75.05
CA PRO A 261 92.89 -25.15 -75.65
C PRO A 261 92.72 -26.35 -74.72
N THR A 262 92.14 -27.45 -75.24
CA THR A 262 91.61 -28.59 -74.47
C THR A 262 92.65 -29.40 -73.67
N ASN A 263 93.95 -29.15 -73.81
CA ASN A 263 94.98 -30.11 -73.39
C ASN A 263 95.74 -29.80 -72.07
N GLU A 264 95.72 -28.57 -71.53
CA GLU A 264 96.51 -28.23 -70.32
C GLU A 264 95.71 -28.13 -69.00
N HIS A 265 94.40 -28.38 -69.02
CA HIS A 265 93.52 -27.96 -67.92
C HIS A 265 93.40 -28.95 -66.74
N ARG A 266 93.60 -30.25 -66.98
CA ARG A 266 93.25 -31.32 -66.01
C ARG A 266 94.15 -31.36 -64.77
N THR A 267 95.45 -31.10 -64.92
CA THR A 267 96.43 -31.12 -63.83
C THR A 267 96.31 -29.89 -62.92
N ASN A 268 96.11 -28.70 -63.51
CA ASN A 268 95.88 -27.46 -62.75
C ASN A 268 94.56 -27.49 -61.95
N LEU A 269 93.50 -28.10 -62.50
CA LEU A 269 92.24 -28.30 -61.76
C LEU A 269 92.42 -29.23 -60.56
N ALA A 270 93.15 -30.33 -60.73
CA ALA A 270 93.42 -31.26 -59.63
C ALA A 270 94.18 -30.62 -58.47
N GLN A 271 95.12 -29.70 -58.77
CA GLN A 271 95.86 -28.96 -57.75
C GLN A 271 94.97 -27.95 -57.00
N LYS A 272 94.15 -27.18 -57.73
CA LYS A 272 93.20 -26.23 -57.11
C LYS A 272 92.16 -26.93 -56.23
N VAL A 273 91.68 -28.12 -56.62
CA VAL A 273 90.76 -28.92 -55.79
C VAL A 273 91.41 -29.34 -54.48
N LYS A 274 92.70 -29.73 -54.49
CA LYS A 274 93.44 -30.04 -53.26
C LYS A 274 93.56 -28.83 -52.32
N GLU A 275 93.84 -27.65 -52.87
CA GLU A 275 93.93 -26.41 -52.08
C GLU A 275 92.59 -26.01 -51.45
N ILE A 276 91.50 -26.15 -52.19
CA ILE A 276 90.15 -25.87 -51.67
C ILE A 276 89.81 -26.84 -50.54
N ASN A 277 90.11 -28.13 -50.70
CA ASN A 277 89.87 -29.12 -49.65
C ASN A 277 90.69 -28.84 -48.39
N ALA A 278 91.96 -28.42 -48.53
CA ALA A 278 92.78 -28.04 -47.38
C ALA A 278 92.19 -26.84 -46.62
N LYS A 279 91.74 -25.79 -47.34
CA LYS A 279 91.08 -24.62 -46.74
C LYS A 279 89.74 -24.98 -46.10
N LEU A 280 88.99 -25.92 -46.68
CA LEU A 280 87.73 -26.39 -46.13
C LEU A 280 87.95 -27.06 -44.76
N GLU A 281 88.96 -27.92 -44.64
CA GLU A 281 89.28 -28.58 -43.37
C GLU A 281 89.76 -27.60 -42.31
N GLU A 282 90.57 -26.59 -42.69
CA GLU A 282 90.95 -25.49 -41.79
C GLU A 282 89.73 -24.73 -41.26
N LYS A 283 88.76 -24.40 -42.13
CA LYS A 283 87.53 -23.70 -41.73
C LYS A 283 86.61 -24.54 -40.86
N LYS A 284 86.52 -25.85 -41.11
CA LYS A 284 85.79 -26.78 -40.23
C LYS A 284 86.39 -26.81 -38.83
N ALA A 285 87.72 -26.85 -38.71
CA ALA A 285 88.41 -26.82 -37.43
C ALA A 285 88.14 -25.51 -36.67
N LEU A 286 88.20 -24.37 -37.37
CA LEU A 286 87.87 -23.06 -36.79
C LEU A 286 86.41 -22.99 -36.32
N HIS A 287 85.48 -23.50 -37.12
CA HIS A 287 84.06 -23.53 -36.75
C HIS A 287 83.83 -24.37 -35.49
N ALA A 288 84.49 -25.54 -35.36
CA ALA A 288 84.40 -26.36 -34.16
C ALA A 288 84.92 -25.64 -32.90
N GLN A 289 85.95 -24.79 -33.02
CA GLN A 289 86.43 -23.96 -31.91
C GLN A 289 85.43 -22.85 -31.53
N LEU A 290 84.86 -22.17 -32.52
CA LEU A 290 83.83 -21.13 -32.31
C LEU A 290 82.58 -21.69 -31.62
N VAL A 291 82.14 -22.89 -31.99
CA VAL A 291 81.01 -23.56 -31.33
C VAL A 291 81.29 -23.81 -29.85
N LYS A 292 82.52 -24.21 -29.49
CA LYS A 292 82.90 -24.38 -28.07
C LYS A 292 82.85 -23.06 -27.32
N GLN A 293 83.45 -22.00 -27.88
CA GLN A 293 83.46 -20.68 -27.25
C GLN A 293 82.03 -20.11 -27.09
N TYR A 294 81.18 -20.30 -28.10
CA TYR A 294 79.78 -19.88 -28.02
C TYR A 294 79.04 -20.59 -26.89
N ASN A 295 79.20 -21.92 -26.77
CA ASN A 295 78.56 -22.69 -25.70
C ASN A 295 79.06 -22.29 -24.30
N GLU A 296 80.33 -21.93 -24.17
CA GLU A 296 80.90 -21.42 -22.92
C GLU A 296 80.29 -20.06 -22.54
N CYS A 297 80.17 -19.14 -23.50
CA CYS A 297 79.52 -17.84 -23.28
C CYS A 297 78.03 -18.00 -22.95
N ASP A 298 77.32 -18.87 -23.67
CA ASP A 298 75.90 -19.14 -23.45
C ASP A 298 75.65 -19.73 -22.06
N ALA A 299 76.51 -20.64 -21.60
CA ALA A 299 76.44 -21.18 -20.24
C ALA A 299 76.59 -20.09 -19.15
N VAL A 300 77.46 -19.10 -19.39
CA VAL A 300 77.64 -17.95 -18.48
C VAL A 300 76.39 -17.05 -18.49
N CYS A 301 75.84 -16.73 -19.65
CA CYS A 301 74.60 -15.94 -19.77
C CYS A 301 73.44 -16.63 -19.05
N MET A 302 73.25 -17.93 -19.26
CA MET A 302 72.21 -18.71 -18.60
C MET A 302 72.41 -18.77 -17.08
N ALA A 303 73.65 -18.77 -16.59
CA ALA A 303 73.93 -18.70 -15.16
C ALA A 303 73.54 -17.32 -14.58
N ASP A 304 73.88 -16.23 -15.26
CA ASP A 304 73.52 -14.86 -14.87
C ASP A 304 71.98 -14.68 -14.84
N GLU A 305 71.27 -15.15 -15.87
CA GLU A 305 69.80 -15.11 -15.91
C GLU A 305 69.16 -15.86 -14.73
N ARG A 306 69.67 -17.05 -14.37
CA ARG A 306 69.19 -17.79 -13.19
C ARG A 306 69.42 -17.00 -11.89
N THR A 307 70.54 -16.30 -11.76
CA THR A 307 70.81 -15.50 -10.55
C THR A 307 69.90 -14.27 -10.45
N LYS A 308 69.65 -13.59 -11.58
CA LYS A 308 68.72 -12.46 -11.66
C LYS A 308 67.28 -12.87 -11.36
N GLU A 309 66.83 -13.99 -11.92
CA GLU A 309 65.50 -14.52 -11.66
C GLU A 309 65.33 -14.95 -10.19
N GLY A 310 66.36 -15.58 -9.61
CA GLY A 310 66.39 -15.90 -8.19
C GLY A 310 66.41 -14.67 -7.27
N ALA A 311 66.97 -13.54 -7.71
CA ALA A 311 66.88 -12.27 -6.99
C ALA A 311 65.47 -11.66 -7.09
N ARG A 312 64.89 -11.65 -8.29
CA ARG A 312 63.52 -11.15 -8.55
C ARG A 312 62.49 -11.87 -7.69
N LEU A 313 62.53 -13.21 -7.66
CA LEU A 313 61.63 -14.02 -6.85
C LEU A 313 61.75 -13.70 -5.34
N ARG A 314 62.97 -13.53 -4.82
CA ARG A 314 63.17 -13.15 -3.40
C ARG A 314 62.57 -11.78 -3.07
N GLU A 315 62.71 -10.80 -3.97
CA GLU A 315 62.07 -9.49 -3.80
C GLU A 315 60.54 -9.57 -3.85
N GLU A 316 59.98 -10.36 -4.77
CA GLU A 316 58.52 -10.56 -4.84
C GLU A 316 57.98 -11.21 -3.55
N TYR A 317 58.68 -12.22 -3.02
CA TYR A 317 58.32 -12.83 -1.74
C TYR A 317 58.41 -11.83 -0.59
N ALA A 318 59.48 -11.01 -0.54
CA ALA A 318 59.62 -9.98 0.49
C ALA A 318 58.49 -8.93 0.42
N LYS A 319 58.11 -8.50 -0.79
CA LYS A 319 56.97 -7.58 -1.00
C LYS A 319 55.65 -8.18 -0.52
N LYS A 320 55.36 -9.43 -0.89
CA LYS A 320 54.17 -10.17 -0.44
C LYS A 320 54.15 -10.31 1.09
N PHE A 321 55.29 -10.64 1.69
CA PHE A 321 55.42 -10.75 3.14
C PHE A 321 55.12 -9.42 3.85
N ILE A 322 55.70 -8.31 3.39
CA ILE A 322 55.44 -6.97 3.94
C ILE A 322 53.96 -6.59 3.80
N LEU A 323 53.36 -6.85 2.64
CA LEU A 323 51.93 -6.58 2.41
C LEU A 323 51.04 -7.35 3.39
N SER A 324 51.31 -8.65 3.59
CA SER A 324 50.59 -9.47 4.57
C SER A 324 50.76 -8.95 6.00
N VAL A 325 51.96 -8.52 6.38
CA VAL A 325 52.20 -7.89 7.69
C VAL A 325 51.37 -6.61 7.85
N VAL A 326 51.31 -5.75 6.83
CA VAL A 326 50.50 -4.52 6.86
C VAL A 326 49.00 -4.83 6.92
N GLN A 327 48.53 -5.86 6.21
CA GLN A 327 47.13 -6.32 6.27
C GLN A 327 46.78 -6.84 7.68
N ILE A 328 47.65 -7.65 8.28
CA ILE A 328 47.47 -8.13 9.65
C ILE A 328 47.47 -6.95 10.64
N GLN A 329 48.39 -5.99 10.48
CA GLN A 329 48.44 -4.80 11.34
C GLN A 329 47.20 -3.92 11.20
N SER A 330 46.71 -3.70 9.97
CA SER A 330 45.50 -2.91 9.72
C SER A 330 44.24 -3.62 10.23
N TRP A 331 44.13 -4.93 10.04
CA TRP A 331 43.07 -5.75 10.63
C TRP A 331 43.07 -5.65 12.16
N TRP A 332 44.22 -5.77 12.81
CA TRP A 332 44.34 -5.60 14.26
C TRP A 332 43.97 -4.18 14.72
N ARG A 333 44.38 -3.13 13.99
CA ARG A 333 43.99 -1.75 14.29
C ARG A 333 42.46 -1.57 14.19
N ALA A 334 41.83 -2.13 13.15
CA ALA A 334 40.39 -2.10 12.98
C ALA A 334 39.64 -2.86 14.08
N ILE A 335 40.13 -4.05 14.47
CA ILE A 335 39.59 -4.83 15.60
C ILE A 335 39.67 -4.05 16.91
N ILE A 336 40.82 -3.40 17.18
CA ILE A 336 41.03 -2.59 18.39
C ILE A 336 40.04 -1.42 18.44
N GLU A 337 39.81 -0.76 17.31
CA GLU A 337 38.87 0.36 17.19
C GLU A 337 37.42 -0.11 17.33
N MET A 338 37.01 -1.16 16.61
CA MET A 338 35.66 -1.73 16.71
C MET A 338 35.33 -2.27 18.10
N ARG A 339 36.30 -2.84 18.81
CA ARG A 339 36.11 -3.38 20.17
C ARG A 339 36.40 -2.36 21.28
N GLY A 340 36.69 -1.10 20.95
CA GLY A 340 36.92 -0.04 21.93
C GLY A 340 38.11 -0.29 22.87
N ILE A 341 39.10 -1.09 22.45
CA ILE A 341 40.25 -1.45 23.28
C ILE A 341 41.15 -0.22 23.39
N ARG A 342 41.14 0.46 24.54
CA ARG A 342 41.99 1.63 24.79
C ARG A 342 43.47 1.27 24.70
N THR A 343 44.14 1.69 23.64
CA THR A 343 45.60 1.59 23.54
C THR A 343 46.23 2.51 24.60
N ARG A 344 47.06 1.93 25.47
CA ARG A 344 47.72 2.64 26.57
C ARG A 344 48.61 3.75 25.98
N ARG A 345 48.22 5.03 26.12
CA ARG A 345 49.02 6.19 25.64
C ARG A 345 50.45 6.08 26.19
N ARG A 346 51.43 5.86 25.31
CA ARG A 346 52.85 5.87 25.67
C ARG A 346 53.22 7.29 26.13
N LYS A 347 53.70 7.44 27.37
CA LYS A 347 54.31 8.67 27.88
C LYS A 347 55.39 9.14 26.90
N LYS A 348 55.28 10.38 26.40
CA LYS A 348 56.30 11.06 25.60
C LYS A 348 57.59 11.14 26.45
N GLY A 349 58.57 10.30 26.13
CA GLY A 349 59.89 10.33 26.75
C GLY A 349 60.67 11.57 26.32
N LYS A 350 61.29 12.22 27.30
CA LYS A 350 62.19 13.36 27.19
C LYS A 350 63.26 13.17 26.10
N LYS A 351 63.48 14.23 25.33
CA LYS A 351 64.61 14.46 24.44
C LYS A 351 65.91 14.48 25.28
N GLY A 352 66.70 13.41 25.21
CA GLY A 352 68.13 13.38 25.56
C GLY A 352 68.86 12.95 24.29
N GLY A 353 69.90 13.61 23.80
CA GLY A 353 71.08 14.03 24.55
C GLY A 353 72.27 13.37 23.86
N LYS A 354 72.80 14.10 22.87
CA LYS A 354 74.12 13.99 22.23
C LYS A 354 75.09 12.97 22.88
N LYS A 355 75.56 11.98 22.13
CA LYS A 355 76.93 11.47 22.30
C LYS A 355 77.54 10.98 20.99
N LYS A 356 78.52 11.77 20.57
CA LYS A 356 79.57 11.54 19.58
C LYS A 356 80.57 10.53 20.18
N LYS A 357 81.06 9.58 19.37
CA LYS A 357 82.30 8.76 19.46
C LYS A 357 82.02 7.46 18.70
N GLY A 358 82.87 6.96 17.81
CA GLY A 358 84.20 7.32 17.34
C GLY A 358 84.52 6.37 16.19
#